data_AF-K1UR30-F1
#
_entry.id   AF-K1UR30-F1
#
_cell.length_a   1.000
_cell.length_b   1.000
_cell.length_c   1.000
_cell.angle_alpha   90.00
_cell.angle_beta   90.00
_cell.angle_gamma   90.00
#
_symmetry.space_group_name_H-M   'P 1'
#
loop_
_entity.id
_entity.type
_entity.pdbx_description
1 polymer ?
#
loop_
_entity_poly.entity_id
_entity_poly.type
_entity_poly.pdbx_seq_one_letter_code
_entity_poly.pdbx_strand_id
1 'polypeptide(L)'
;MKTFPRGGVHPSDNKLSRAEAVEVLALPDVVNVPLSQHIGAPAVAKVAKGDKVKVGELIAEAAGFVSANIHAPVSGTVTGVICCPTGRESAR
;
A
#
# COMPACT_ATOMS: atom_id res chain seq x y z
N MET A 1 -9.85 -1.66 31.72
CA MET A 1 -10.17 -3.01 32.23
C MET A 1 -8.90 -3.84 32.12
N LYS A 2 -8.25 -4.22 33.23
CA LYS A 2 -6.96 -4.94 33.17
C LYS A 2 -7.20 -6.39 32.74
N THR A 3 -6.94 -6.70 31.48
CA THR A 3 -7.29 -7.97 30.82
C THR A 3 -6.34 -9.14 31.13
N PHE A 4 -5.25 -8.94 31.89
CA PHE A 4 -4.25 -9.98 32.15
C PHE A 4 -4.11 -10.28 33.66
N PRO A 5 -4.87 -11.24 34.21
CA PRO A 5 -4.89 -11.55 35.65
C PRO A 5 -3.65 -12.30 36.17
N ARG A 6 -2.88 -12.96 35.29
CA ARG A 6 -1.72 -13.80 35.66
C ARG A 6 -0.36 -13.21 35.27
N GLY A 7 -0.32 -11.91 34.94
CA GLY A 7 0.87 -11.23 34.43
C GLY A 7 0.70 -10.76 32.99
N GLY A 8 1.36 -9.66 32.67
CA GLY A 8 1.23 -8.92 31.40
C GLY A 8 1.04 -7.43 31.62
N VAL A 9 1.54 -6.61 30.71
CA VAL A 9 1.30 -5.16 30.70
C VAL A 9 0.04 -4.90 29.88
N HIS A 10 -0.94 -4.22 30.45
CA HIS A 10 -2.04 -3.64 29.69
C HIS A 10 -1.60 -2.24 29.24
N PRO A 11 -1.26 -2.04 27.95
CA PRO A 11 -0.80 -0.74 27.47
C PRO A 11 -1.86 0.34 27.70
N SER A 12 -1.42 1.59 27.81
CA SER A 12 -2.33 2.73 27.88
C SER A 12 -3.20 2.82 26.62
N ASP A 13 -4.44 3.28 26.78
CA ASP A 13 -5.34 3.46 25.64
C ASP A 13 -4.88 4.67 24.81
N ASN A 14 -4.55 4.46 23.53
CA ASN A 14 -4.09 5.49 22.59
C ASN A 14 -5.14 5.79 21.49
N LYS A 15 -6.43 5.62 21.81
CA LYS A 15 -7.55 5.92 20.91
C LYS A 15 -7.86 7.42 20.84
N LEU A 16 -6.92 8.19 20.29
CA LEU A 16 -6.98 9.65 20.22
C LEU A 16 -8.20 10.17 19.43
N SER A 17 -8.65 9.43 18.42
CA SER A 17 -9.77 9.81 17.53
C SER A 17 -11.10 9.16 17.89
N ARG A 18 -11.26 8.61 19.12
CA ARG A 18 -12.46 7.85 19.52
C ARG A 18 -13.78 8.60 19.35
N ALA A 19 -13.78 9.92 19.54
CA ALA A 19 -14.98 10.74 19.54
C ALA A 19 -15.26 11.42 18.19
N GLU A 20 -14.32 11.31 17.24
CA GLU A 20 -14.39 11.98 15.95
C GLU A 20 -15.31 11.22 14.99
N ALA A 21 -16.02 11.97 14.14
CA ALA A 21 -16.82 11.38 13.08
C ALA A 21 -15.92 10.77 11.99
N VAL A 22 -16.41 9.73 11.32
CA VAL A 22 -15.74 9.17 10.14
C VAL A 22 -15.95 10.12 8.96
N GLU A 23 -14.86 10.59 8.36
CA GLU A 23 -14.89 11.49 7.21
C GLU A 23 -14.33 10.82 5.96
N VAL A 24 -14.83 11.25 4.80
CA VAL A 24 -14.31 10.81 3.49
C VAL A 24 -13.16 11.72 3.11
N LEU A 25 -11.97 11.13 2.96
CA LEU A 25 -10.81 11.84 2.44
C LEU A 25 -10.89 11.96 0.92
N ALA A 26 -10.43 13.09 0.39
CA ALA A 26 -10.24 13.26 -1.05
C ALA A 26 -9.22 12.25 -1.57
N LEU A 27 -9.44 11.76 -2.80
CA LEU A 27 -8.47 10.91 -3.46
C LEU A 27 -7.20 11.71 -3.82
N PRO A 28 -6.01 11.14 -3.64
CA PRO A 28 -4.77 11.79 -4.06
C PRO A 28 -4.69 11.87 -5.58
N ASP A 29 -4.06 12.94 -6.10
CA ASP A 29 -3.84 13.13 -7.55
C ASP A 29 -2.88 12.09 -8.15
N VAL A 30 -1.93 11.60 -7.33
CA VAL A 30 -0.90 10.64 -7.73
C VAL A 30 -0.70 9.59 -6.64
N VAL A 31 -0.62 8.32 -7.04
CA VAL A 31 -0.31 7.20 -6.14
C VAL A 31 0.90 6.43 -6.68
N ASN A 32 1.89 6.22 -5.82
CA ASN A 32 3.03 5.35 -6.10
C ASN A 32 2.78 3.98 -5.48
N VAL A 33 2.83 2.92 -6.28
CA VAL A 33 2.62 1.54 -5.82
C VAL A 33 3.96 0.78 -5.84
N PRO A 34 4.54 0.44 -4.68
CA PRO A 34 5.78 -0.34 -4.64
C PRO A 34 5.56 -1.77 -5.12
N LEU A 35 6.38 -2.21 -6.07
CA LEU A 35 6.39 -3.60 -6.55
C LEU A 35 7.02 -4.58 -5.54
N SER A 36 7.71 -4.06 -4.53
CA SER A 36 8.34 -4.81 -3.43
C SER A 36 7.78 -4.34 -2.09
N GLN A 37 6.48 -4.56 -1.86
CA GLN A 37 5.81 -4.24 -0.59
C GLN A 37 5.63 -5.45 0.34
N HIS A 38 5.86 -6.67 -0.17
CA HIS A 38 5.75 -7.91 0.57
C HIS A 38 7.11 -8.62 0.71
N ILE A 39 7.21 -9.57 1.65
CA ILE A 39 8.46 -10.30 1.95
C ILE A 39 9.03 -11.12 0.77
N GLY A 40 8.15 -11.50 -0.16
CA GLY A 40 8.49 -12.28 -1.34
C GLY A 40 9.31 -11.54 -2.41
N ALA A 41 9.71 -12.27 -3.45
CA ALA A 41 10.40 -11.68 -4.59
C ALA A 41 9.51 -10.64 -5.31
N PRO A 42 10.06 -9.47 -5.71
CA PRO A 42 9.28 -8.35 -6.24
C PRO A 42 8.33 -8.75 -7.38
N ALA A 43 7.11 -8.23 -7.37
CA ALA A 43 6.15 -8.47 -8.44
C ALA A 43 6.63 -7.81 -9.75
N VAL A 44 6.32 -8.45 -10.88
CA VAL A 44 6.67 -7.96 -12.22
C VAL A 44 5.51 -7.13 -12.76
N ALA A 45 5.78 -5.87 -13.12
CA ALA A 45 4.77 -4.98 -13.69
C ALA A 45 4.16 -5.58 -14.98
N LYS A 46 2.83 -5.53 -15.08
CA LYS A 46 2.05 -5.97 -16.25
C LYS A 46 1.46 -4.80 -17.04
N VAL A 47 1.72 -3.57 -16.58
CA VAL A 47 1.28 -2.33 -17.20
C VAL A 47 2.49 -1.49 -17.62
N ALA A 48 2.28 -0.61 -18.58
CA ALA A 48 3.26 0.33 -19.09
C ALA A 48 2.74 1.77 -18.98
N LYS A 49 3.64 2.74 -19.20
CA LYS A 49 3.27 4.16 -19.25
C LYS A 49 2.18 4.39 -20.31
N GLY A 50 1.11 5.08 -19.91
CA GLY A 50 -0.04 5.40 -20.76
C GLY A 50 -1.22 4.44 -20.62
N ASP A 51 -1.05 3.30 -19.95
CA ASP A 51 -2.14 2.35 -19.74
C ASP A 51 -3.20 2.95 -18.81
N LYS A 52 -4.47 2.70 -19.14
CA LYS A 52 -5.61 3.02 -18.27
C LYS A 52 -5.93 1.81 -17.42
N VAL A 53 -6.01 2.02 -16.11
CA VAL A 53 -6.31 0.96 -15.14
C VAL A 53 -7.55 1.33 -14.33
N LYS A 54 -8.31 0.32 -13.91
CA LYS A 54 -9.44 0.47 -12.98
C LYS A 54 -9.08 -0.03 -11.59
N VAL A 55 -9.76 0.47 -10.55
CA VAL A 55 -9.65 -0.09 -9.19
C VAL A 55 -9.82 -1.60 -9.23
N GLY A 56 -8.89 -2.31 -8.59
CA GLY A 56 -8.89 -3.78 -8.51
C GLY A 56 -8.28 -4.49 -9.72
N GLU A 57 -7.87 -3.77 -10.76
CA GLU A 57 -7.20 -4.35 -11.92
C GLU A 57 -5.78 -4.82 -11.57
N LEU A 58 -5.35 -5.95 -12.13
CA LEU A 58 -4.02 -6.50 -11.89
C LEU A 58 -2.95 -5.66 -12.60
N ILE A 59 -2.07 -5.01 -11.84
CA ILE A 59 -1.01 -4.14 -12.37
C ILE A 59 0.40 -4.74 -12.26
N ALA A 60 0.61 -5.70 -11.36
CA ALA A 60 1.83 -6.48 -11.30
C ALA A 60 1.56 -7.91 -10.85
N GLU A 61 2.23 -8.86 -11.48
CA GLU A 61 2.08 -10.29 -11.25
C GLU A 61 3.15 -10.80 -10.28
N ALA A 62 2.77 -11.71 -9.39
CA ALA A 62 3.67 -12.38 -8.48
C ALA A 62 4.83 -13.06 -9.24
N ALA A 63 6.05 -12.98 -8.70
CA ALA A 63 7.22 -13.62 -9.28
C ALA A 63 7.95 -14.48 -8.25
N GLY A 64 8.20 -15.75 -8.57
CA GLY A 64 8.93 -16.68 -7.70
C GLY A 64 8.04 -17.41 -6.68
N PHE A 65 8.69 -18.14 -5.76
CA PHE A 65 8.01 -19.07 -4.85
C PHE A 65 7.20 -18.39 -3.75
N VAL A 66 7.72 -17.28 -3.22
CA VAL A 66 6.99 -16.41 -2.29
C VAL A 66 6.86 -15.06 -2.99
N SER A 67 5.65 -14.66 -3.35
CA SER A 67 5.32 -13.37 -3.95
C SER A 67 3.80 -13.20 -4.00
N ALA A 68 3.30 -11.98 -4.25
CA ALA A 68 1.87 -11.70 -4.35
C ALA A 68 1.56 -10.77 -5.52
N ASN A 69 0.36 -10.96 -6.10
CA ASN A 69 -0.18 -10.07 -7.11
C ASN A 69 -0.49 -8.70 -6.51
N ILE A 70 -0.29 -7.65 -7.31
CA ILE A 70 -0.56 -6.27 -6.94
C ILE A 70 -1.65 -5.72 -7.85
N HIS A 71 -2.69 -5.17 -7.22
CA HIS A 71 -3.84 -4.59 -7.90
C HIS A 71 -3.86 -3.07 -7.77
N ALA A 72 -4.48 -2.39 -8.74
CA ALA A 72 -4.60 -0.94 -8.75
C ALA A 72 -5.46 -0.44 -7.57
N PRO A 73 -4.94 0.44 -6.71
CA PRO A 73 -5.71 1.02 -5.61
C PRO A 73 -6.69 2.11 -6.08
N VAL A 74 -6.41 2.73 -7.24
CA VAL A 74 -7.20 3.81 -7.83
C VAL A 74 -7.37 3.58 -9.34
N SER A 75 -8.46 4.08 -9.90
CA SER A 75 -8.64 4.13 -11.35
C SER A 75 -7.89 5.34 -11.90
N GLY A 76 -7.15 5.18 -13.00
CA GLY A 76 -6.33 6.25 -13.53
C GLY A 76 -5.52 5.86 -14.75
N THR A 77 -4.50 6.66 -15.06
CA THR A 77 -3.55 6.41 -16.15
C THR A 77 -2.15 6.23 -15.57
N VAL A 78 -1.44 5.18 -15.98
CA VAL A 78 -0.08 4.90 -15.52
C VAL A 78 0.87 5.96 -16.06
N THR A 79 1.49 6.73 -15.17
CA THR A 79 2.43 7.81 -15.52
C THR A 79 3.83 7.29 -15.81
N GLY A 80 4.19 6.15 -15.22
CA GLY A 80 5.45 5.45 -15.48
C GLY A 80 5.65 4.25 -14.55
N VAL A 81 6.52 3.34 -14.98
CA VAL A 81 7.06 2.26 -14.15
C VAL A 81 8.56 2.52 -14.06
N ILE A 82 9.00 2.99 -12.89
CA ILE A 82 10.39 3.39 -12.66
C ILE A 82 11.01 2.54 -11.55
N CYS A 83 12.27 2.17 -11.74
CA CYS A 83 13.08 1.61 -10.65
C CYS A 83 13.40 2.77 -9.70
N CYS A 84 12.52 3.02 -8.74
CA CYS A 84 12.79 3.99 -7.69
C CYS A 84 13.83 3.38 -6.74
N PRO A 85 15.04 3.97 -6.59
CA PRO A 85 16.00 3.50 -5.60
C PRO A 85 15.38 3.68 -4.21
N THR A 86 15.45 2.63 -3.40
CA THR A 86 14.81 2.57 -2.09
C THR A 86 15.28 3.71 -1.16
N GLY A 87 14.33 4.53 -0.72
CA GLY A 87 14.38 5.28 0.54
C GLY A 87 15.35 6.47 0.68
N ARG A 88 15.96 7.01 -0.39
CA ARG A 88 16.73 8.27 -0.26
C ARG A 88 16.33 9.44 -1.16
N GLU A 89 15.70 9.23 -2.31
CA GLU A 89 15.27 10.36 -3.14
C GLU A 89 14.00 10.00 -3.90
N SER A 90 12.86 10.56 -3.47
CA SER A 90 11.63 10.64 -4.26
C SER A 90 10.73 11.71 -3.66
N ALA A 91 11.12 12.96 -3.92
CA ALA A 91 10.28 14.15 -3.80
C ALA A 91 10.90 15.25 -4.68
N ARG A 92 10.70 15.14 -6.00
CA ARG A 92 10.71 16.27 -6.94
C ARG A 92 9.75 15.99 -8.08
#